data_AF-A0A1W9V2V6-F1
#
_entry.id   AF-A0A1W9V2V6-F1
#
_cell.length_a   1.000
_cell.length_b   1.000
_cell.length_c   1.000
_cell.angle_alpha   90.00
_cell.angle_beta   90.00
_cell.angle_gamma   90.00
#
_symmetry.space_group_name_H-M   'P 1'
#
loop_
_entity.id
_entity.type
_entity.pdbx_description
1 polymer ?
#
loop_
_entity_poly.entity_id
_entity_poly.type
_entity_poly.pdbx_seq_one_letter_code
_entity_poly.pdbx_strand_id
1 'polypeptide(L)'
;MWAGNLNTGQGAAQQGFQMEVITPGGATESSELSVGPDAGSSTVMGAGDNHSMNFQYKHAPYQPGVYKVTLVKDGQPMSPTLEVVAKAGPPYTYAHIDFLRQE
;
A
#
# COMPACT_ATOMS: atom_id res chain seq x y z
N MET A 1 -3.08 4.58 18.42
CA MET A 1 -3.52 5.97 18.17
C MET A 1 -2.68 6.47 17.01
N TRP A 2 -3.29 6.92 15.91
CA TRP A 2 -2.51 7.48 14.79
C TRP A 2 -1.90 8.81 15.25
N ALA A 3 -0.61 9.00 14.99
CA ALA A 3 0.14 10.20 15.37
C ALA A 3 0.65 10.86 14.08
N GLY A 4 -0.17 11.73 13.48
CA GLY A 4 0.21 12.47 12.29
C GLY A 4 -0.54 13.79 12.16
N ASN A 5 -0.14 14.57 11.16
CA ASN A 5 -0.72 15.85 10.81
C ASN A 5 -1.48 15.71 9.49
N LEU A 6 -2.81 15.83 9.56
CA LEU A 6 -3.72 15.66 8.42
C LEU A 6 -3.50 16.75 7.34
N ASN A 7 -3.00 17.92 7.71
CA ASN A 7 -2.77 19.03 6.78
C ASN A 7 -1.48 18.89 5.96
N THR A 8 -0.51 18.09 6.44
CA THR A 8 0.79 17.92 5.78
C THR A 8 1.02 16.50 5.24
N GLY A 9 0.10 15.58 5.53
CA GLY A 9 0.25 14.16 5.21
C GLY A 9 1.37 13.45 5.99
N GLN A 10 2.05 14.15 6.90
CA GLN A 10 3.17 13.63 7.67
C GLN A 10 2.65 12.87 8.89
N GLY A 11 3.02 11.60 9.02
CA GLY A 11 2.71 10.79 10.19
C GLY A 11 3.95 10.08 10.71
N ALA A 12 3.95 9.69 11.98
CA ALA A 12 4.96 8.78 12.51
C ALA A 12 4.88 7.45 11.74
N ALA A 13 6.04 6.87 11.40
CA ALA A 13 6.11 5.53 10.84
C ALA A 13 5.39 4.55 11.77
N GLN A 14 4.37 3.84 11.27
CA GLN A 14 3.66 2.89 12.11
C GLN A 14 4.23 1.50 11.93
N GLN A 15 5.09 1.12 12.87
CA GLN A 15 5.63 -0.22 12.94
C GLN A 15 4.51 -1.26 13.01
N GLY A 16 4.75 -2.40 12.36
CA GLY A 16 3.85 -3.55 12.35
C GLY A 16 2.79 -3.52 11.24
N PHE A 17 2.61 -2.40 10.51
CA PHE A 17 1.66 -2.34 9.40
C PHE A 17 2.26 -2.89 8.10
N GLN A 18 1.44 -3.59 7.31
CA GLN A 18 1.72 -4.07 5.95
C GLN A 18 0.42 -4.16 5.14
N MET A 19 0.51 -4.19 3.81
CA MET A 19 -0.55 -4.72 2.97
C MET A 19 -0.35 -6.22 2.80
N GLU A 20 -1.36 -7.01 3.13
CA GLU A 20 -1.47 -8.40 2.70
C GLU A 20 -2.16 -8.42 1.33
N VAL A 21 -1.53 -9.08 0.37
CA VAL A 21 -1.99 -9.20 -1.01
C VAL A 21 -2.20 -10.68 -1.35
N ILE A 22 -3.43 -11.04 -1.73
CA ILE A 22 -3.73 -12.35 -2.30
C ILE A 22 -3.74 -12.19 -3.82
N THR A 23 -2.81 -12.88 -4.48
CA THR A 23 -2.65 -12.88 -5.94
C THR A 23 -3.80 -13.62 -6.64
N PRO A 24 -3.99 -13.44 -7.96
CA PRO A 24 -4.98 -14.19 -8.73
C PRO A 24 -4.81 -15.71 -8.64
N GLY A 25 -3.58 -16.19 -8.42
CA GLY A 25 -3.28 -17.61 -8.19
C GLY A 25 -3.58 -18.12 -6.78
N GLY A 26 -4.00 -17.25 -5.86
CA GLY A 26 -4.33 -17.58 -4.48
C GLY A 26 -3.15 -17.57 -3.50
N ALA A 27 -1.95 -17.16 -3.94
CA ALA A 27 -0.82 -16.98 -3.04
C ALA A 27 -0.97 -15.70 -2.22
N THR A 28 -0.71 -15.78 -0.91
CA THR A 28 -0.67 -14.64 0.01
C THR A 28 0.75 -14.10 0.08
N GLU A 29 0.90 -12.80 -0.12
CA GLU A 29 2.17 -12.09 -0.14
C GLU A 29 2.06 -10.78 0.66
N SER A 30 3.15 -10.35 1.29
CA SER A 30 3.18 -9.09 2.04
C SER A 30 3.89 -8.01 1.24
N SER A 31 3.35 -6.79 1.28
CA SER A 31 4.06 -5.61 0.80
C SER A 31 5.28 -5.31 1.66
N GLU A 32 6.28 -4.67 1.06
CA GLU A 32 7.42 -4.11 1.78
C GLU A 32 7.15 -2.64 2.11
N LEU A 33 7.77 -2.14 3.19
CA LEU A 33 7.86 -0.70 3.39
C LEU A 33 8.66 -0.12 2.22
N SER A 34 8.17 0.95 1.60
CA SER A 34 8.91 1.64 0.55
C SER A 34 10.21 2.17 1.15
N VAL A 35 11.34 1.55 0.81
CA VAL A 35 12.68 1.98 1.24
C VAL A 35 13.33 2.80 0.11
N GLY A 36 13.62 4.06 0.41
CA GLY A 36 14.24 5.02 -0.51
C GLY A 36 14.54 6.33 0.21
N PRO A 37 15.40 7.21 -0.36
CA PRO A 37 15.80 8.48 0.27
C PRO A 37 14.61 9.40 0.62
N ASP A 38 13.44 9.17 0.02
CA ASP A 38 12.21 9.94 0.23
C ASP A 38 11.08 9.12 0.90
N ALA A 39 11.42 7.97 1.51
CA ALA A 39 10.47 7.04 2.14
C ALA A 39 9.53 7.67 3.20
N GLY A 40 9.89 8.83 3.74
CA GLY A 40 9.08 9.59 4.72
C GLY A 40 8.69 10.99 4.27
N SER A 41 8.87 11.33 3.00
CA SER A 41 8.94 12.73 2.56
C SER A 41 7.76 13.09 1.64
N SER A 42 6.68 13.63 2.23
CA SER A 42 5.45 14.06 1.54
C SER A 42 5.53 15.40 0.81
N THR A 43 6.71 16.04 0.80
CA THR A 43 6.86 17.42 0.34
C THR A 43 8.05 17.67 -0.57
N VAL A 44 8.76 16.62 -1.01
CA VAL A 44 9.87 16.81 -1.96
C VAL A 44 9.28 17.02 -3.35
N MET A 45 9.74 18.06 -4.04
CA MET A 45 9.28 18.42 -5.38
C MET A 45 9.46 17.22 -6.33
N GLY A 46 8.34 16.67 -6.82
CA GLY A 46 8.34 15.50 -7.70
C GLY A 46 8.21 14.13 -7.01
N ALA A 47 8.05 14.07 -5.68
CA ALA A 47 7.93 12.82 -4.93
C ALA A 47 6.49 12.27 -4.78
N GLY A 48 5.47 12.96 -5.31
CA GLY A 48 4.06 12.53 -5.26
C GLY A 48 3.35 12.79 -3.92
N ASP A 49 2.06 12.44 -3.85
CA ASP A 49 1.25 12.50 -2.63
C ASP A 49 1.66 11.34 -1.69
N ASN A 50 2.68 11.57 -0.85
CA ASN A 50 3.05 10.57 0.17
C ASN A 50 2.20 10.78 1.43
N HIS A 51 1.25 9.88 1.67
CA HIS A 51 0.47 9.85 2.90
C HIS A 51 1.12 8.90 3.91
N SER A 52 1.78 9.41 4.95
CA SER A 52 2.26 8.77 6.20
C SER A 52 2.95 7.37 6.23
N MET A 53 2.60 6.40 5.38
CA MET A 53 3.20 5.06 5.21
C MET A 53 3.01 4.58 3.77
N ASN A 54 4.10 4.51 3.01
CA ASN A 54 4.08 3.93 1.67
C ASN A 54 4.48 2.47 1.71
N PHE A 55 3.55 1.59 1.38
CA PHE A 55 3.83 0.18 1.13
C PHE A 55 3.97 -0.05 -0.37
N GLN A 56 4.99 -0.80 -0.77
CA GLN A 56 5.18 -1.21 -2.14
C GLN A 56 5.00 -2.72 -2.25
N TYR A 57 4.15 -3.11 -3.20
CA TYR A 57 4.02 -4.49 -3.64
C TYR A 57 4.40 -4.56 -5.12
N LYS A 58 5.37 -5.41 -5.45
CA LYS A 58 5.80 -5.68 -6.83
C LYS A 58 5.77 -7.19 -7.04
N HIS A 59 5.10 -7.61 -8.12
CA HIS A 59 4.98 -9.02 -8.47
C HIS A 59 5.63 -9.29 -9.83
N ALA A 60 6.46 -10.31 -9.89
CA ALA A 60 7.06 -10.80 -11.13
C ALA A 60 7.05 -12.34 -11.15
N PRO A 61 6.54 -12.98 -12.21
CA PRO A 61 5.92 -12.38 -13.41
C PRO A 61 4.55 -11.75 -13.12
N TYR A 62 4.16 -10.74 -13.91
CA TYR A 62 2.84 -10.12 -13.81
C TYR A 62 1.73 -11.14 -14.05
N GLN A 63 0.72 -11.16 -13.17
CA GLN A 63 -0.45 -12.04 -13.31
C GLN A 63 -1.71 -11.19 -13.51
N PRO A 64 -2.38 -11.25 -14.67
CA PRO A 64 -3.68 -10.61 -14.81
C PRO A 64 -4.73 -11.32 -13.95
N GLY A 65 -5.69 -10.57 -13.41
CA GLY A 65 -6.76 -11.12 -12.57
C GLY A 65 -7.13 -10.22 -11.41
N VAL A 66 -7.86 -10.78 -10.44
CA VAL A 66 -8.26 -10.06 -9.23
C VAL A 66 -7.21 -10.26 -8.15
N TYR A 67 -6.65 -9.15 -7.68
CA TYR A 67 -5.84 -9.10 -6.48
C TYR A 67 -6.72 -8.64 -5.31
N LYS A 68 -6.57 -9.29 -4.16
CA LYS A 68 -7.24 -8.87 -2.92
C LYS A 68 -6.22 -8.24 -2.00
N VAL A 69 -6.50 -7.03 -1.51
CA VAL A 69 -5.56 -6.26 -0.70
C VAL A 69 -6.22 -5.89 0.63
N THR A 70 -5.54 -6.18 1.74
CA THR A 70 -6.01 -5.86 3.09
C THR A 70 -4.88 -5.18 3.86
N LEU A 71 -5.17 -4.08 4.56
CA LEU A 71 -4.23 -3.53 5.53
C LEU A 71 -4.20 -4.44 6.75
N VAL A 72 -3.02 -4.89 7.14
CA VAL A 72 -2.80 -5.70 8.34
C VAL A 72 -1.86 -4.98 9.30
N LYS A 73 -2.00 -5.25 10.59
CA LYS A 73 -1.04 -4.88 11.62
C LYS A 73 -0.72 -6.09 12.48
N ASP A 74 0.57 -6.45 12.56
CA ASP A 74 1.03 -7.60 13.35
C ASP A 74 0.26 -8.90 12.98
N GLY A 75 -0.05 -9.06 11.69
CA GLY A 75 -0.81 -10.20 11.15
C GLY A 75 -2.33 -10.13 11.35
N GLN A 76 -2.87 -9.05 11.95
CA GLN A 76 -4.32 -8.88 12.14
C GLN A 76 -4.90 -7.89 11.11
N PRO A 77 -6.04 -8.20 10.45
CA PRO A 77 -6.70 -7.26 9.55
C PRO A 77 -7.13 -5.98 10.25
N MET A 78 -6.81 -4.84 9.65
CA MET A 78 -7.14 -3.49 10.12
C MET A 78 -8.10 -2.74 9.19
N SER A 79 -8.35 -3.28 7.99
CA SER A 79 -9.28 -2.74 7.00
C SER A 79 -10.17 -3.85 6.43
N PRO A 80 -11.27 -3.49 5.73
CA PRO A 80 -11.88 -4.38 4.75
C PRO A 80 -10.88 -4.78 3.67
N THR A 81 -11.16 -5.90 2.99
CA THR A 81 -10.42 -6.32 1.81
C THR A 81 -10.90 -5.56 0.58
N LEU A 82 -9.98 -4.93 -0.14
CA LEU A 82 -10.20 -4.30 -1.43
C LEU A 82 -9.91 -5.29 -2.57
N GLU A 83 -10.65 -5.20 -3.67
CA GLU A 83 -10.33 -5.92 -4.90
C GLU A 83 -9.78 -4.99 -5.97
N VAL A 84 -8.64 -5.35 -6.55
CA VAL A 84 -8.01 -4.66 -7.67
C VAL A 84 -7.99 -5.58 -8.88
N VAL A 85 -8.61 -5.15 -9.98
CA VAL A 85 -8.68 -5.92 -11.22
C VAL A 85 -7.53 -5.52 -12.15
N ALA A 86 -6.51 -6.37 -12.25
CA ALA A 86 -5.35 -6.19 -13.08
C ALA A 86 -5.58 -6.78 -14.50
N LYS A 87 -5.52 -5.94 -15.54
CA LYS A 87 -5.75 -6.38 -16.94
C LYS A 87 -4.50 -6.96 -17.58
N ALA A 88 -4.66 -7.86 -18.56
CA ALA A 88 -3.55 -8.38 -19.34
C ALA A 88 -3.05 -7.34 -20.37
N GLY A 89 -1.73 -7.33 -20.62
CA GLY A 89 -1.08 -6.49 -21.60
C GLY A 89 -0.67 -5.10 -21.08
N PRO A 90 0.23 -4.39 -21.79
CA PRO A 90 0.64 -3.03 -21.44
C PRO A 90 -0.47 -2.00 -21.73
N PRO A 91 -0.59 -0.93 -20.91
CA PRO A 91 0.17 -0.70 -19.68
C PRO A 91 -0.27 -1.68 -18.57
N TYR A 92 0.71 -2.25 -17.86
CA TYR A 92 0.41 -3.07 -16.69
C TYR A 92 -0.31 -2.22 -15.63
N THR A 93 -1.18 -2.86 -14.86
CA THR A 93 -2.01 -2.13 -13.88
C THR A 93 -1.13 -1.63 -12.74
N TYR A 94 -1.19 -0.32 -12.50
CA TYR A 94 -0.66 0.33 -11.30
C TYR A 94 -1.83 0.84 -10.46
N ALA A 95 -1.83 0.53 -9.17
CA ALA A 95 -2.87 0.96 -8.24
C ALA A 95 -2.23 1.63 -7.03
N HIS A 96 -2.78 2.78 -6.65
CA HIS A 96 -2.51 3.45 -5.38
C HIS A 96 -3.69 3.17 -4.44
N ILE A 97 -3.42 2.76 -3.21
CA ILE A 97 -4.45 2.37 -2.24
C ILE A 97 -4.19 3.12 -0.94
N ASP A 98 -5.11 4.01 -0.60
CA ASP A 98 -5.06 4.80 0.63
C ASP A 98 -6.01 4.21 1.67
N PHE A 99 -5.46 3.86 2.83
CA PHE A 99 -6.26 3.43 3.99
C PHE A 99 -6.47 4.61 4.93
N LEU A 100 -7.66 5.18 4.88
CA LEU A 100 -8.05 6.30 5.72
C LEU A 100 -8.90 5.80 6.89
N ARG A 101 -8.54 6.17 8.12
CA ARG A 101 -9.39 5.93 9.29
C ARG A 101 -10.41 7.07 9.36
N GLN A 102 -11.69 6.73 9.30
CA GLN A 102 -12.75 7.70 9.59
C GLN A 102 -12.78 7.92 11.10
N GLU A 103 -12.61 9.18 11.53
CA GLU A 103 -12.77 9.62 12.93
C GLU A 103 -14.25 9.76 13.30
#